data_AF-A0A7V9JZ64-F1
#
_entry.id   AF-A0A7V9JZ64-F1
#
_cell.length_a   1.000
_cell.length_b   1.000
_cell.length_c   1.000
_cell.angle_alpha   90.00
_cell.angle_beta   90.00
_cell.angle_gamma   90.00
#
_symmetry.space_group_name_H-M   'P 1'
#
loop_
_entity.id
_entity.type
_entity.pdbx_description
1 polymer ?
#
loop_
_entity_poly.entity_id
_entity_poly.type
_entity_poly.pdbx_seq_one_letter_code
_entity_poly.pdbx_strand_id
1 'polypeptide(L)'
;MQMAIDDQRLGELIVESQDLQADSRLASAQVKPDLVEVGRSRRGRPVDQDQVRAYGAERRRLLRNGGFGLGTLASRGLIGTAFGTAVTGIVAAPVSAQENVDVQILQTAASLENLAVATYGAALTLPFFNENQVVVTFAQMTMSQHAEHGAAFNAAAEDLDAMPQEATNPRYQPIVDAAVPTLVDYLSVVNLAATLEEVAGDTYLANLSLLQDTELRTLMASVLAVETQHLAVLRAVRALLEGGAPQLIALPTDVAALPPAAGSVGFPESFYEANMASPPEEGAL
;
A
#
# COMPACT_ATOMS: atom_id res chain seq x y z
N MET A 1 12.47 16.69 27.57
CA MET A 1 12.73 15.49 28.39
C MET A 1 12.94 14.36 27.40
N GLN A 2 14.18 13.87 27.26
CA GLN A 2 14.51 12.84 26.27
C GLN A 2 13.84 11.53 26.73
N MET A 3 12.86 11.04 25.98
CA MET A 3 12.26 9.72 26.28
C MET A 3 13.36 8.68 26.10
N ALA A 4 13.74 7.99 27.18
CA ALA A 4 14.59 6.81 27.08
C ALA A 4 13.76 5.69 26.45
N ILE A 5 14.20 5.19 25.30
CA ILE A 5 13.53 4.10 24.59
C ILE A 5 14.07 2.78 25.13
N ASP A 6 13.18 1.80 25.25
CA ASP A 6 13.56 0.42 25.50
C ASP A 6 14.07 -0.21 24.20
N ASP A 7 15.38 -0.13 23.97
CA ASP A 7 16.05 -0.64 22.76
C ASP A 7 15.83 -2.15 22.56
N GLN A 8 15.71 -2.91 23.65
CA GLN A 8 15.41 -4.34 23.56
C GLN A 8 13.99 -4.54 23.02
N ARG A 9 13.01 -3.85 23.62
CA ARG A 9 11.62 -3.97 23.20
C ARG A 9 11.39 -3.46 21.77
N LEU A 10 12.09 -2.39 21.38
CA LEU A 10 12.10 -1.91 20.01
C LEU A 10 12.68 -2.97 19.07
N GLY A 11 13.79 -3.61 19.44
CA GLY A 11 14.39 -4.72 18.68
C GLY A 11 13.44 -5.91 18.50
N GLU A 12 12.72 -6.31 19.54
CA GLU A 12 11.72 -7.38 19.48
C GLU A 12 10.58 -7.06 18.51
N LEU A 13 10.07 -5.83 18.54
CA LEU A 13 8.99 -5.40 17.64
C LEU A 13 9.46 -5.26 16.18
N ILE A 14 10.73 -4.90 15.96
CA ILE A 14 11.32 -4.93 14.62
C ILE A 14 11.32 -6.35 14.07
N VAL A 15 11.78 -7.31 14.87
CA VAL A 15 11.79 -8.74 14.48
C VAL A 15 10.37 -9.22 14.24
N GLU A 16 9.42 -8.94 15.14
CA GLU A 16 8.02 -9.34 14.98
C GLU A 16 7.38 -8.76 13.71
N SER A 17 7.66 -7.50 13.38
CA SER A 17 7.15 -6.88 12.14
C SER A 17 7.77 -7.52 10.88
N GLN A 18 9.08 -7.80 10.91
CA GLN A 18 9.76 -8.50 9.81
C GLN A 18 9.26 -9.94 9.65
N ASP A 19 9.04 -10.64 10.76
CA ASP A 19 8.47 -11.98 10.78
C ASP A 19 7.04 -11.97 10.24
N LEU A 20 6.20 -11.00 10.62
CA LEU A 20 4.84 -10.86 10.07
C LEU A 20 4.85 -10.59 8.55
N GLN A 21 5.78 -9.78 8.06
CA GLN A 21 5.94 -9.55 6.62
C GLN A 21 6.43 -10.83 5.91
N ALA A 22 7.42 -11.52 6.48
CA ALA A 22 7.93 -12.78 5.94
C ALA A 22 6.84 -13.85 5.94
N ASP A 23 6.07 -13.96 7.02
CA ASP A 23 4.94 -14.87 7.17
C ASP A 23 3.80 -14.50 6.22
N SER A 24 3.50 -13.22 5.99
CA SER A 24 2.50 -12.82 4.97
C SER A 24 2.92 -13.32 3.57
N ARG A 25 4.21 -13.16 3.24
CA ARG A 25 4.80 -13.66 1.99
C ARG A 25 4.77 -15.19 1.91
N LEU A 26 5.06 -15.89 3.01
CA LEU A 26 5.10 -17.35 3.09
C LEU A 26 3.70 -17.99 3.16
N ALA A 27 2.80 -17.45 3.96
CA ALA A 27 1.42 -17.93 4.16
C ALA A 27 0.66 -17.94 2.84
N SER A 28 0.89 -16.92 2.00
CA SER A 28 0.33 -16.86 0.65
C SER A 28 0.80 -18.06 -0.21
N ALA A 29 2.04 -18.52 -0.05
CA ALA A 29 2.56 -19.73 -0.70
C ALA A 29 2.05 -21.04 -0.05
N GLN A 30 1.82 -21.05 1.27
CA GLN A 30 1.32 -22.21 2.01
C GLN A 30 -0.18 -22.47 1.85
N VAL A 31 -0.96 -21.46 1.44
CA VAL A 31 -2.40 -21.62 1.08
C VAL A 31 -2.56 -22.23 -0.32
N LYS A 32 -1.49 -22.29 -1.12
CA LYS A 32 -1.50 -22.83 -2.49
C LYS A 32 -1.95 -24.31 -2.57
N PRO A 33 -1.50 -25.25 -1.70
CA PRO A 33 -1.99 -26.62 -1.68
C PRO A 33 -3.49 -26.71 -1.36
N ASP A 34 -4.00 -25.88 -0.44
CA ASP A 34 -5.42 -25.84 -0.09
C ASP A 34 -6.27 -25.29 -1.24
N LEU A 35 -5.79 -24.26 -1.94
CA LEU A 35 -6.42 -23.76 -3.17
C LEU A 35 -6.35 -24.77 -4.31
N VAL A 36 -5.26 -25.53 -4.42
CA VAL A 36 -5.14 -26.64 -5.36
C VAL A 36 -6.12 -27.75 -5.00
N GLU A 37 -6.35 -28.03 -3.72
CA GLU A 37 -7.33 -29.01 -3.24
C GLU A 37 -8.77 -28.53 -3.46
N VAL A 38 -9.06 -27.25 -3.25
CA VAL A 38 -10.32 -26.61 -3.69
C VAL A 38 -10.47 -26.69 -5.21
N GLY A 39 -9.38 -26.50 -5.96
CA GLY A 39 -9.35 -26.66 -7.42
C GLY A 39 -9.58 -28.10 -7.86
N ARG A 40 -9.01 -29.08 -7.14
CA ARG A 40 -9.19 -30.53 -7.39
C ARG A 40 -10.58 -31.02 -7.02
N SER A 41 -11.14 -30.56 -5.91
CA SER A 41 -12.54 -30.83 -5.53
C SER A 41 -13.55 -30.19 -6.49
N ARG A 42 -13.12 -29.16 -7.25
CA ARG A 42 -13.85 -28.60 -8.39
C ARG A 42 -13.58 -29.34 -9.72
N ARG A 43 -12.47 -30.07 -9.88
CA ARG A 43 -12.19 -30.89 -11.07
C ARG A 43 -13.18 -32.05 -11.13
N GLY A 44 -14.06 -32.02 -12.12
CA GLY A 44 -15.14 -32.99 -12.31
C GLY A 44 -16.53 -32.38 -12.25
N ARG A 45 -16.66 -31.15 -11.74
CA ARG A 45 -17.83 -30.32 -12.00
C ARG A 45 -17.64 -29.66 -13.37
N PRO A 46 -18.66 -29.63 -14.24
CA PRO A 46 -18.58 -28.86 -15.48
C PRO A 46 -18.17 -27.42 -15.11
N VAL A 47 -17.11 -26.92 -15.74
CA VAL A 47 -16.77 -25.50 -15.64
C VAL A 47 -17.99 -24.75 -16.16
N ASP A 48 -18.60 -23.96 -15.30
CA ASP A 48 -19.70 -23.08 -15.67
C ASP A 48 -19.15 -22.04 -16.65
N GLN A 49 -19.30 -22.31 -17.95
CA GLN A 49 -18.81 -21.43 -19.00
C GLN A 49 -19.51 -20.07 -18.95
N ASP A 50 -20.71 -19.98 -18.38
CA ASP A 50 -21.41 -18.72 -18.20
C ASP A 50 -20.78 -17.90 -17.08
N GLN A 51 -20.34 -18.53 -15.99
CA GLN A 51 -19.49 -17.86 -14.98
C GLN A 51 -18.14 -17.40 -15.56
N VAL A 52 -17.45 -18.23 -16.36
CA VAL A 52 -16.18 -17.83 -16.98
C VAL A 52 -16.39 -16.67 -17.96
N ARG A 53 -17.46 -16.71 -18.77
CA ARG A 53 -17.84 -15.62 -19.67
C ARG A 53 -18.25 -14.36 -18.90
N ALA A 54 -18.98 -14.50 -17.80
CA ALA A 54 -19.40 -13.40 -16.92
C ALA A 54 -18.19 -12.73 -16.26
N TYR A 55 -17.28 -13.51 -15.67
CA TYR A 55 -16.02 -13.02 -15.10
C TYR A 55 -15.18 -12.29 -16.16
N GLY A 56 -15.04 -12.87 -17.37
CA GLY A 56 -14.35 -12.21 -18.47
C GLY A 56 -15.03 -10.92 -18.95
N ALA A 57 -16.37 -10.85 -18.91
CA ALA A 57 -17.13 -9.66 -19.26
C ALA A 57 -17.05 -8.58 -18.18
N GLU A 58 -17.05 -8.97 -16.91
CA GLU A 58 -16.86 -8.09 -15.76
C GLU A 58 -15.45 -7.51 -15.74
N ARG A 59 -14.41 -8.34 -15.94
CA ARG A 59 -13.03 -7.90 -16.13
C ARG A 59 -12.90 -6.88 -17.26
N ARG A 60 -13.47 -7.15 -18.44
CA ARG A 60 -13.49 -6.20 -19.56
C ARG A 60 -14.28 -4.93 -19.24
N ARG A 61 -15.35 -5.03 -18.45
CA ARG A 61 -16.11 -3.88 -17.97
C ARG A 61 -15.30 -3.06 -16.96
N LEU A 62 -14.57 -3.67 -16.04
CA LEU A 62 -13.68 -2.99 -15.09
C LEU A 62 -12.56 -2.25 -15.81
N LEU A 63 -11.90 -2.91 -16.77
CA LEU A 63 -10.88 -2.28 -17.62
C LEU A 63 -11.46 -1.13 -18.46
N ARG A 64 -12.65 -1.30 -19.06
CA ARG A 64 -13.29 -0.28 -19.92
C ARG A 64 -13.94 0.86 -19.15
N ASN A 65 -14.44 0.59 -17.96
CA ASN A 65 -15.12 1.53 -17.09
C ASN A 65 -14.23 1.96 -15.93
N GLY A 66 -12.90 1.87 -16.06
CA GLY A 66 -11.90 2.21 -15.03
C GLY A 66 -12.02 3.66 -14.59
N GLY A 67 -13.06 3.95 -13.80
CA GLY A 67 -13.35 5.20 -13.13
C GLY A 67 -12.44 5.35 -11.92
N PHE A 68 -11.14 5.22 -12.16
CA PHE A 68 -10.10 5.31 -11.17
C PHE A 68 -9.44 6.67 -11.30
N GLY A 69 -10.11 7.70 -10.75
CA GLY A 69 -9.44 8.97 -10.58
C GLY A 69 -10.26 10.22 -10.27
N LEU A 70 -9.72 10.96 -9.31
CA LEU A 70 -10.01 12.35 -8.90
C LEU A 70 -11.22 12.61 -7.99
N GLY A 71 -12.34 11.90 -8.12
CA GLY A 71 -13.57 12.24 -7.36
C GLY A 71 -13.53 11.93 -5.86
N THR A 72 -12.78 10.91 -5.43
CA THR A 72 -12.86 10.31 -4.09
C THR A 72 -11.91 10.91 -3.06
N LEU A 73 -10.81 11.55 -3.49
CA LEU A 73 -9.86 12.22 -2.60
C LEU A 73 -10.52 13.37 -1.83
N ALA A 74 -11.41 14.14 -2.48
CA ALA A 74 -12.11 15.27 -1.87
C ALA A 74 -13.21 14.88 -0.87
N SER A 75 -13.86 13.73 -1.06
CA SER A 75 -15.00 13.31 -0.23
C SER A 75 -14.62 12.76 1.15
N ARG A 76 -13.35 12.40 1.40
CA ARG A 76 -12.91 11.79 2.66
C ARG A 76 -12.21 12.73 3.63
N GLY A 77 -12.14 14.04 3.34
CA GLY A 77 -11.55 15.03 4.25
C GLY A 77 -10.03 14.89 4.47
N LEU A 78 -9.37 13.97 3.76
CA LEU A 78 -7.90 13.81 3.74
C LEU A 78 -7.19 14.93 2.95
N ILE A 79 -7.97 15.82 2.35
CA ILE A 79 -7.49 17.06 1.75
C ILE A 79 -7.34 18.12 2.84
N GLY A 80 -6.20 18.07 3.54
CA GLY A 80 -5.54 19.30 3.95
C GLY A 80 -5.15 20.10 2.69
N THR A 81 -4.98 21.41 2.82
CA THR A 81 -4.78 22.39 1.72
C THR A 81 -3.72 22.03 0.66
N ALA A 82 -2.83 21.06 0.91
CA ALA A 82 -1.82 20.58 -0.04
C ALA A 82 -2.38 19.65 -1.15
N PHE A 83 -3.40 18.82 -0.87
CA PHE A 83 -3.95 17.87 -1.87
C PHE A 83 -5.12 18.44 -2.68
N GLY A 84 -5.71 19.57 -2.27
CA GLY A 84 -6.97 20.08 -2.84
C GLY A 84 -6.81 20.91 -4.09
N THR A 85 -5.60 21.42 -4.32
CA THR A 85 -5.31 22.39 -5.39
C THR A 85 -4.41 21.80 -6.48
N ALA A 86 -3.69 20.69 -6.21
CA ALA A 86 -2.74 20.10 -7.15
C ALA A 86 -3.36 19.12 -8.16
N VAL A 87 -4.59 18.64 -7.94
CA VAL A 87 -5.18 17.57 -8.77
C VAL A 87 -5.84 18.11 -10.07
N THR A 88 -5.97 19.43 -10.24
CA THR A 88 -6.47 19.99 -11.51
C THR A 88 -5.35 20.09 -12.55
N GLY A 89 -4.97 18.98 -13.18
CA GLY A 89 -4.17 19.07 -14.42
C GLY A 89 -3.25 17.92 -14.81
N ILE A 90 -3.20 16.80 -14.10
CA ILE A 90 -2.28 15.71 -14.48
C ILE A 90 -2.97 14.78 -15.47
N VAL A 91 -2.89 15.11 -16.76
CA VAL A 91 -3.12 14.16 -17.85
C VAL A 91 -1.76 13.56 -18.19
N ALA A 92 -1.48 12.36 -17.68
CA ALA A 92 -0.31 11.60 -18.10
C ALA A 92 -0.51 11.14 -19.56
N ALA A 93 0.50 11.33 -20.41
CA ALA A 93 0.53 10.72 -21.73
C ALA A 93 0.66 9.19 -21.58
N PRO A 94 0.04 8.38 -22.47
CA PRO A 94 0.24 6.94 -22.43
C PRO A 94 1.71 6.66 -22.73
N VAL A 95 2.44 6.18 -21.72
CA VAL A 95 3.70 5.47 -21.91
C VAL A 95 3.38 4.20 -22.71
N SER A 96 4.34 3.72 -23.50
CA SER A 96 4.20 2.64 -24.49
C SER A 96 3.85 1.29 -23.82
N ALA A 97 2.62 1.17 -23.32
CA ALA A 97 2.20 0.05 -22.50
C ALA A 97 2.29 -1.27 -23.27
N GLN A 98 3.08 -2.21 -22.74
CA GLN A 98 3.07 -3.59 -23.17
C GLN A 98 1.64 -4.14 -23.15
N GLU A 99 1.16 -4.83 -24.20
CA GLU A 99 -0.25 -5.31 -24.27
C GLU A 99 -0.63 -6.30 -23.15
N ASN A 100 0.36 -6.83 -22.43
CA ASN A 100 0.15 -7.74 -21.31
C ASN A 100 -0.24 -6.97 -20.04
N VAL A 101 -1.54 -6.98 -19.74
CA VAL A 101 -2.13 -6.46 -18.51
C VAL A 101 -1.48 -6.95 -17.21
N ASP A 102 -0.94 -8.18 -17.15
CA ASP A 102 -0.27 -8.67 -15.94
C ASP A 102 1.06 -7.94 -15.74
N VAL A 103 1.80 -7.68 -16.82
CA VAL A 103 3.02 -6.84 -16.81
C VAL A 103 2.67 -5.41 -16.38
N GLN A 104 1.62 -4.82 -16.95
CA GLN A 104 1.17 -3.47 -16.59
C GLN A 104 0.86 -3.36 -15.10
N ILE A 105 0.12 -4.34 -14.56
CA ILE A 105 -0.19 -4.42 -13.11
C ILE A 105 1.09 -4.46 -12.26
N LEU A 106 2.06 -5.31 -12.63
CA LEU A 106 3.30 -5.46 -11.88
C LEU A 106 4.17 -4.20 -11.92
N GLN A 107 4.31 -3.58 -13.10
CA GLN A 107 5.06 -2.33 -13.24
C GLN A 107 4.37 -1.16 -12.52
N THR A 108 3.05 -1.06 -12.59
CA THR A 108 2.30 -0.04 -11.83
C THR A 108 2.47 -0.25 -10.32
N ALA A 109 2.40 -1.49 -9.84
CA ALA A 109 2.67 -1.80 -8.44
C ALA A 109 4.11 -1.41 -8.04
N ALA A 110 5.12 -1.83 -8.79
CA ALA A 110 6.51 -1.43 -8.56
C ALA A 110 6.69 0.10 -8.55
N SER A 111 6.00 0.84 -9.42
CA SER A 111 6.07 2.31 -9.44
C SER A 111 5.49 2.97 -8.17
N LEU A 112 4.46 2.37 -7.58
CA LEU A 112 3.87 2.82 -6.32
C LEU A 112 4.80 2.49 -5.13
N GLU A 113 5.43 1.33 -5.14
CA GLU A 113 6.45 0.97 -4.14
C GLU A 113 7.64 1.92 -4.19
N ASN A 114 8.15 2.24 -5.39
CA ASN A 114 9.23 3.21 -5.57
C ASN A 114 8.83 4.61 -5.06
N LEU A 115 7.58 5.01 -5.28
CA LEU A 115 7.05 6.28 -4.77
C LEU A 115 7.00 6.28 -3.23
N ALA A 116 6.58 5.17 -2.61
CA ALA A 116 6.56 5.04 -1.16
C ALA A 116 7.98 5.11 -0.59
N VAL A 117 8.95 4.41 -1.17
CA VAL A 117 10.38 4.50 -0.80
C VAL A 117 10.87 5.95 -0.86
N ALA A 118 10.60 6.65 -1.96
CA ALA A 118 11.00 8.04 -2.12
C ALA A 118 10.34 8.96 -1.08
N THR A 119 9.05 8.73 -0.77
CA THR A 119 8.28 9.54 0.18
C THR A 119 8.78 9.35 1.61
N TYR A 120 8.98 8.11 2.07
CA TYR A 120 9.55 7.83 3.39
C TYR A 120 10.99 8.36 3.50
N GLY A 121 11.79 8.21 2.43
CA GLY A 121 13.12 8.80 2.35
C GLY A 121 13.10 10.32 2.54
N ALA A 122 12.18 11.03 1.87
CA ALA A 122 12.01 12.47 2.04
C ALA A 122 11.57 12.84 3.47
N ALA A 123 10.60 12.13 4.05
CA ALA A 123 10.12 12.34 5.41
C ALA A 123 11.26 12.23 6.45
N LEU A 124 12.13 11.23 6.31
CA LEU A 124 13.28 11.01 7.20
C LEU A 124 14.31 12.15 7.18
N THR A 125 14.28 13.02 6.16
CA THR A 125 15.16 14.21 6.09
C THR A 125 14.59 15.45 6.79
N LEU A 126 13.32 15.42 7.23
CA LEU A 126 12.69 16.57 7.87
C LEU A 126 13.30 16.83 9.26
N PRO A 127 13.56 18.10 9.63
CA PRO A 127 14.34 18.42 10.83
C PRO A 127 13.68 17.98 12.14
N PHE A 128 12.34 17.96 12.20
CA PHE A 128 11.58 17.53 13.37
C PHE A 128 11.43 16.01 13.47
N PHE A 129 11.76 15.26 12.41
CA PHE A 129 11.40 13.84 12.34
C PHE A 129 12.18 12.97 13.34
N ASN A 130 13.38 13.41 13.72
CA ASN A 130 14.28 12.70 14.64
C ASN A 130 13.92 12.85 16.14
N GLU A 131 12.80 13.51 16.47
CA GLU A 131 12.39 13.73 17.86
C GLU A 131 11.77 12.49 18.52
N ASN A 132 11.24 11.55 17.73
CA ASN A 132 10.67 10.29 18.18
C ASN A 132 11.27 9.11 17.42
N GLN A 133 12.15 8.36 18.08
CA GLN A 133 12.86 7.25 17.46
C GLN A 133 11.98 6.02 17.18
N VAL A 134 10.82 5.87 17.84
CA VAL A 134 9.82 4.85 17.44
C VAL A 134 9.27 5.17 16.04
N VAL A 135 8.95 6.45 15.79
CA VAL A 135 8.48 6.92 14.48
C VAL A 135 9.56 6.78 13.41
N VAL A 136 10.81 7.13 13.74
CA VAL A 136 11.96 6.97 12.82
C VAL A 136 12.16 5.50 12.45
N THR A 137 12.15 4.60 13.44
CA THR A 137 12.33 3.16 13.17
C THR A 137 11.19 2.59 12.34
N PHE A 138 9.94 2.97 12.62
CA PHE A 138 8.81 2.58 11.78
C PHE A 138 9.00 3.04 10.34
N ALA A 139 9.31 4.33 10.12
CA ALA A 139 9.53 4.88 8.78
C ALA A 139 10.68 4.20 8.03
N GLN A 140 11.79 3.90 8.69
CA GLN A 140 12.92 3.18 8.09
C GLN A 140 12.57 1.74 7.72
N MET A 141 11.83 1.06 8.58
CA MET A 141 11.37 -0.30 8.34
C MET A 141 10.41 -0.32 7.15
N THR A 142 9.34 0.46 7.19
CA THR A 142 8.34 0.52 6.11
C THR A 142 8.98 0.89 4.77
N MET A 143 9.91 1.85 4.75
CA MET A 143 10.71 2.16 3.55
C MET A 143 11.48 0.95 3.01
N SER A 144 12.11 0.15 3.89
CA SER A 144 12.80 -1.08 3.50
C SER A 144 11.83 -2.12 2.94
N GLN A 145 10.64 -2.25 3.55
CA GLN A 145 9.62 -3.20 3.13
C GLN A 145 9.06 -2.84 1.74
N HIS A 146 8.78 -1.57 1.47
CA HIS A 146 8.42 -1.11 0.11
C HIS A 146 9.51 -1.41 -0.91
N ALA A 147 10.79 -1.22 -0.57
CA ALA A 147 11.89 -1.57 -1.46
C ALA A 147 11.91 -3.07 -1.78
N GLU A 148 11.64 -3.93 -0.80
CA GLU A 148 11.49 -5.38 -1.01
C GLU A 148 10.27 -5.72 -1.88
N HIS A 149 9.14 -5.03 -1.69
CA HIS A 149 7.94 -5.24 -2.49
C HIS A 149 8.16 -4.84 -3.96
N GLY A 150 8.75 -3.65 -4.20
CA GLY A 150 9.10 -3.19 -5.54
C GLY A 150 10.05 -4.15 -6.25
N ALA A 151 11.06 -4.65 -5.54
CA ALA A 151 11.96 -5.67 -6.07
C ALA A 151 11.24 -6.99 -6.43
N ALA A 152 10.29 -7.43 -5.60
CA ALA A 152 9.50 -8.63 -5.87
C ALA A 152 8.58 -8.47 -7.10
N PHE A 153 7.93 -7.31 -7.26
CA PHE A 153 7.13 -7.02 -8.44
C PHE A 153 7.97 -6.93 -9.71
N ASN A 154 9.15 -6.31 -9.65
CA ASN A 154 10.08 -6.24 -10.78
C ASN A 154 10.60 -7.63 -11.18
N ALA A 155 10.97 -8.47 -10.23
CA ALA A 155 11.37 -9.85 -10.51
C ALA A 155 10.23 -10.63 -11.22
N ALA A 156 8.99 -10.48 -10.75
CA ALA A 156 7.84 -11.10 -11.40
C ALA A 156 7.55 -10.54 -12.80
N ALA A 157 7.85 -9.27 -13.06
CA ALA A 157 7.71 -8.66 -14.39
C ALA A 157 8.80 -9.19 -15.34
N GLU A 158 10.03 -9.34 -14.86
CA GLU A 158 11.14 -9.93 -15.61
C GLU A 158 10.89 -11.39 -15.99
N ASP A 159 10.25 -12.18 -15.12
CA ASP A 159 9.79 -13.54 -15.42
C ASP A 159 8.75 -13.60 -16.56
N LEU A 160 8.11 -12.47 -16.88
CA LEU A 160 7.21 -12.28 -18.01
C LEU A 160 7.90 -11.60 -19.22
N ASP A 161 9.23 -11.59 -19.26
CA ASP A 161 10.06 -10.94 -20.28
C ASP A 161 9.83 -9.42 -20.39
N ALA A 162 9.40 -8.76 -19.30
CA ALA A 162 9.24 -7.30 -19.24
C ALA A 162 10.44 -6.61 -18.58
N MET A 163 10.58 -5.31 -18.86
CA MET A 163 11.58 -4.48 -18.20
C MET A 163 11.14 -4.14 -16.76
N PRO A 164 12.07 -4.07 -15.79
CA PRO A 164 11.76 -3.58 -14.46
C PRO A 164 11.30 -2.12 -14.51
N GLN A 165 10.38 -1.76 -13.62
CA GLN A 165 9.94 -0.39 -13.38
C GLN A 165 10.71 0.19 -12.20
N GLU A 166 11.67 1.06 -12.47
CA GLU A 166 12.52 1.74 -11.48
C GLU A 166 12.08 3.18 -11.20
N ALA A 167 11.17 3.73 -12.00
CA ALA A 167 10.63 5.07 -11.77
C ALA A 167 9.51 5.03 -10.73
N THR A 168 9.27 6.18 -10.09
CA THR A 168 8.10 6.40 -9.24
C THR A 168 6.85 6.58 -10.07
N ASN A 169 5.68 6.30 -9.48
CA ASN A 169 4.40 6.45 -10.16
C ASN A 169 4.22 7.90 -10.68
N PRO A 170 4.06 8.11 -12.00
CA PRO A 170 4.09 9.45 -12.60
C PRO A 170 2.88 10.31 -12.25
N ARG A 171 1.77 9.70 -11.81
CA ARG A 171 0.57 10.44 -11.40
C ARG A 171 0.72 11.02 -10.00
N TYR A 172 1.26 10.24 -9.07
CA TYR A 172 1.34 10.64 -7.67
C TYR A 172 2.66 11.33 -7.31
N GLN A 173 3.73 11.15 -8.07
CA GLN A 173 4.99 11.86 -7.84
C GLN A 173 4.82 13.38 -7.75
N PRO A 174 4.12 14.08 -8.68
CA PRO A 174 3.92 15.53 -8.57
C PRO A 174 3.12 15.95 -7.33
N ILE A 175 2.24 15.06 -6.85
CA ILE A 175 1.44 15.30 -5.65
C ILE A 175 2.32 15.21 -4.40
N VAL A 176 3.20 14.21 -4.33
CA VAL A 176 4.21 14.08 -3.27
C VAL A 176 5.17 15.27 -3.30
N ASP A 177 5.69 15.65 -4.46
CA ASP A 177 6.60 16.79 -4.62
C ASP A 177 5.98 18.10 -4.12
N ALA A 178 4.68 18.29 -4.35
CA ALA A 178 3.93 19.45 -3.85
C ALA A 178 3.66 19.38 -2.34
N ALA A 179 3.48 18.18 -1.78
CA ALA A 179 3.19 17.97 -0.37
C ALA A 179 4.43 18.12 0.53
N VAL A 180 5.58 17.58 0.11
CA VAL A 180 6.83 17.53 0.92
C VAL A 180 7.22 18.88 1.54
N PRO A 181 7.22 20.02 0.81
CA PRO A 181 7.58 21.32 1.38
C PRO A 181 6.61 21.83 2.45
N THR A 182 5.41 21.24 2.56
CA THR A 182 4.37 21.63 3.50
C THR A 182 4.35 20.77 4.77
N LEU A 183 5.18 19.73 4.84
CA LEU A 183 5.28 18.83 5.98
C LEU A 183 6.04 19.54 7.12
N VAL A 184 5.30 19.97 8.15
CA VAL A 184 5.83 20.77 9.26
C VAL A 184 5.65 20.11 10.62
N ASP A 185 4.94 18.98 10.68
CA ASP A 185 4.68 18.22 11.89
C ASP A 185 4.48 16.72 11.59
N TYR A 186 4.43 15.89 12.64
CA TYR A 186 4.21 14.45 12.47
C TYR A 186 2.85 14.11 11.86
N LEU A 187 1.82 14.90 12.14
CA LEU A 187 0.46 14.63 11.65
C LEU A 187 0.37 14.78 10.13
N SER A 188 0.97 15.83 9.57
CA SER A 188 1.03 16.05 8.12
C SER A 188 1.81 14.93 7.41
N VAL A 189 2.90 14.43 8.01
CA VAL A 189 3.65 13.28 7.46
C VAL A 189 2.81 12.00 7.49
N VAL A 190 2.20 11.70 8.64
CA VAL A 190 1.35 10.50 8.81
C VAL A 190 0.16 10.52 7.85
N ASN A 191 -0.45 11.69 7.62
CA ASN A 191 -1.56 11.83 6.66
C ASN A 191 -1.13 11.57 5.22
N LEU A 192 0.04 12.08 4.80
CA LEU A 192 0.59 11.81 3.47
C LEU A 192 0.87 10.31 3.32
N ALA A 193 1.60 9.72 4.27
CA ALA A 193 1.92 8.28 4.24
C ALA A 193 0.65 7.43 4.18
N ALA A 194 -0.32 7.65 5.08
CA ALA A 194 -1.57 6.89 5.11
C ALA A 194 -2.36 6.98 3.80
N THR A 195 -2.30 8.13 3.12
CA THR A 195 -2.94 8.30 1.82
C THR A 195 -2.26 7.44 0.75
N LEU A 196 -0.93 7.38 0.74
CA LEU A 196 -0.18 6.56 -0.22
C LEU A 196 -0.36 5.06 0.06
N GLU A 197 -0.34 4.62 1.33
CA GLU A 197 -0.63 3.22 1.67
C GLU A 197 -2.04 2.81 1.23
N GLU A 198 -3.02 3.70 1.38
CA GLU A 198 -4.40 3.43 0.94
C GLU A 198 -4.49 3.35 -0.59
N VAL A 199 -3.78 4.22 -1.33
CA VAL A 199 -3.67 4.11 -2.79
C VAL A 199 -3.04 2.78 -3.21
N ALA A 200 -1.94 2.37 -2.58
CA ALA A 200 -1.27 1.10 -2.88
C ALA A 200 -2.19 -0.09 -2.57
N GLY A 201 -2.75 -0.15 -1.36
CA GLY A 201 -3.67 -1.21 -0.94
C GLY A 201 -4.92 -1.32 -1.84
N ASP A 202 -5.52 -0.20 -2.21
CA ASP A 202 -6.68 -0.18 -3.11
C ASP A 202 -6.29 -0.68 -4.50
N THR A 203 -5.12 -0.27 -5.00
CA THR A 203 -4.56 -0.72 -6.28
C THR A 203 -4.37 -2.23 -6.29
N TYR A 204 -3.77 -2.78 -5.24
CA TYR A 204 -3.48 -4.20 -5.16
C TYR A 204 -4.75 -5.02 -5.04
N LEU A 205 -5.71 -4.57 -4.22
CA LEU A 205 -7.02 -5.21 -4.10
C LEU A 205 -7.77 -5.22 -5.45
N ALA A 206 -7.80 -4.10 -6.16
CA ALA A 206 -8.46 -4.03 -7.48
C ALA A 206 -7.80 -5.00 -8.48
N ASN A 207 -6.47 -5.03 -8.49
CA ASN A 207 -5.67 -5.82 -9.44
C ASN A 207 -5.72 -7.33 -9.20
N LEU A 208 -6.01 -7.80 -7.99
CA LEU A 208 -6.21 -9.24 -7.71
C LEU A 208 -7.23 -9.89 -8.64
N SER A 209 -8.28 -9.14 -8.99
CA SER A 209 -9.33 -9.60 -9.89
C SER A 209 -8.92 -9.60 -11.37
N LEU A 210 -7.85 -8.90 -11.73
CA LEU A 210 -7.41 -8.67 -13.10
C LEU A 210 -6.27 -9.59 -13.52
N LEU A 211 -5.35 -9.91 -12.59
CA LEU A 211 -4.25 -10.84 -12.81
C LEU A 211 -4.75 -12.18 -13.33
N GLN A 212 -4.01 -12.83 -14.23
CA GLN A 212 -4.40 -14.13 -14.78
C GLN A 212 -3.71 -15.28 -14.05
N ASP A 213 -2.44 -15.09 -13.71
CA ASP A 213 -1.61 -16.09 -13.04
C ASP A 213 -1.91 -16.19 -11.53
N THR A 214 -1.85 -17.40 -10.98
CA THR A 214 -2.15 -17.63 -9.56
C THR A 214 -0.99 -17.22 -8.65
N GLU A 215 0.25 -17.40 -9.09
CA GLU A 215 1.45 -17.01 -8.36
C GLU A 215 1.56 -15.48 -8.30
N LEU A 216 1.21 -14.77 -9.38
CA LEU A 216 1.12 -13.31 -9.36
C LEU A 216 0.03 -12.80 -8.40
N ARG A 217 -1.14 -13.46 -8.34
CA ARG A 217 -2.18 -13.13 -7.35
C ARG A 217 -1.70 -13.39 -5.93
N THR A 218 -0.97 -14.49 -5.71
CA THR A 218 -0.37 -14.83 -4.42
C THR A 218 0.63 -13.75 -3.97
N LEU A 219 1.52 -13.33 -4.88
CA LEU A 219 2.46 -12.22 -4.63
C LEU A 219 1.70 -10.94 -4.27
N MET A 220 0.77 -10.51 -5.13
CA MET A 220 -0.02 -9.28 -4.93
C MET A 220 -0.81 -9.32 -3.61
N ALA A 221 -1.44 -10.44 -3.27
CA ALA A 221 -2.18 -10.61 -2.03
C ALA A 221 -1.27 -10.55 -0.80
N SER A 222 -0.06 -11.11 -0.89
CA SER A 222 0.89 -11.06 0.21
C SER A 222 1.37 -9.64 0.51
N VAL A 223 1.59 -8.84 -0.53
CA VAL A 223 2.00 -7.43 -0.40
C VAL A 223 0.81 -6.59 0.10
N LEU A 224 -0.39 -6.78 -0.45
CA LEU A 224 -1.63 -6.14 0.04
C LEU A 224 -1.83 -6.34 1.55
N ALA A 225 -1.58 -7.54 2.06
CA ALA A 225 -1.69 -7.81 3.49
C ALA A 225 -0.67 -7.03 4.34
N VAL A 226 0.50 -6.68 3.78
CA VAL A 226 1.49 -5.83 4.46
C VAL A 226 1.11 -4.36 4.36
N GLU A 227 0.67 -3.87 3.19
CA GLU A 227 0.24 -2.46 3.06
C GLU A 227 -0.95 -2.12 3.96
N THR A 228 -1.87 -3.07 4.15
CA THR A 228 -2.98 -2.90 5.09
C THR A 228 -2.52 -2.86 6.56
N GLN A 229 -1.38 -3.49 6.90
CA GLN A 229 -0.75 -3.36 8.23
C GLN A 229 -0.11 -1.98 8.39
N HIS A 230 0.66 -1.50 7.39
CA HIS A 230 1.22 -0.15 7.40
C HIS A 230 0.12 0.89 7.63
N LEU A 231 -0.96 0.81 6.85
CA LEU A 231 -2.10 1.71 6.94
C LEU A 231 -2.80 1.64 8.31
N ALA A 232 -2.97 0.45 8.88
CA ALA A 232 -3.57 0.29 10.20
C ALA A 232 -2.73 0.99 11.29
N VAL A 233 -1.40 0.83 11.26
CA VAL A 233 -0.48 1.51 12.18
C VAL A 233 -0.56 3.02 12.00
N LEU A 234 -0.49 3.53 10.76
CA LEU A 234 -0.58 4.95 10.48
C LEU A 234 -1.91 5.56 10.95
N ARG A 235 -3.03 4.84 10.78
CA ARG A 235 -4.34 5.28 11.28
C ARG A 235 -4.38 5.34 12.82
N ALA A 236 -3.77 4.37 13.51
CA ALA A 236 -3.66 4.39 14.96
C ALA A 236 -2.78 5.56 15.45
N VAL A 237 -1.62 5.77 14.83
CA VAL A 237 -0.74 6.90 15.12
C VAL A 237 -1.44 8.23 14.88
N ARG A 238 -2.14 8.38 13.75
CA ARG A 238 -2.94 9.57 13.43
C ARG A 238 -3.97 9.86 14.54
N ALA A 239 -4.71 8.86 14.99
CA ALA A 239 -5.71 9.04 16.04
C ALA A 239 -5.08 9.51 17.37
N LEU A 240 -3.88 9.03 17.72
CA LEU A 240 -3.15 9.51 18.90
C LEU A 240 -2.69 10.97 18.74
N LEU A 241 -2.22 11.35 17.55
CA LEU A 241 -1.81 12.73 17.25
C LEU A 241 -3.01 13.69 17.29
N GLU A 242 -4.12 13.35 16.65
CA GLU A 242 -5.36 14.13 16.65
C GLU A 242 -5.97 14.23 18.06
N GLY A 243 -5.84 13.17 18.87
CA GLY A 243 -6.25 13.14 20.26
C GLY A 243 -5.34 13.91 21.23
N GLY A 244 -4.25 14.53 20.74
CA GLY A 244 -3.31 15.26 21.59
C GLY A 244 -2.50 14.34 22.52
N ALA A 245 -2.28 13.09 22.13
CA ALA A 245 -1.56 12.09 22.89
C ALA A 245 -0.28 11.55 22.20
N PRO A 246 0.60 12.42 21.64
CA PRO A 246 1.84 11.96 20.96
C PRO A 246 2.77 11.18 21.89
N GLN A 247 2.70 11.42 23.21
CA GLN A 247 3.48 10.68 24.21
C GLN A 247 3.13 9.19 24.29
N LEU A 248 1.99 8.76 23.75
CA LEU A 248 1.59 7.36 23.69
C LEU A 248 2.18 6.61 22.47
N ILE A 249 2.81 7.34 21.55
CA ILE A 249 3.62 6.77 20.45
C ILE A 249 5.00 6.45 21.03
N ALA A 250 5.05 5.44 21.89
CA ALA A 250 6.21 5.10 22.71
C ALA A 250 6.33 3.60 22.94
N LEU A 251 7.54 3.17 23.30
CA LEU A 251 7.85 1.80 23.68
C LEU A 251 8.60 1.77 25.02
N PRO A 252 8.04 1.14 26.07
CA PRO A 252 6.66 0.65 26.14
C PRO A 252 5.63 1.79 26.10
N THR A 253 4.44 1.53 25.57
CA THR A 253 3.31 2.47 25.64
C THR A 253 2.50 2.29 26.93
N ASP A 254 1.88 3.35 27.44
CA ASP A 254 0.91 3.25 28.52
C ASP A 254 -0.44 2.78 27.98
N VAL A 255 -0.64 1.46 27.99
CA VAL A 255 -1.86 0.81 27.49
C VAL A 255 -3.11 1.31 28.21
N ALA A 256 -3.02 1.67 29.50
CA ALA A 256 -4.17 2.15 30.27
C ALA A 256 -4.57 3.58 29.87
N ALA A 257 -3.67 4.34 29.26
CA ALA A 257 -3.92 5.69 28.76
C ALA A 257 -4.37 5.73 27.30
N LEU A 258 -4.36 4.59 26.58
CA LEU A 258 -4.83 4.55 25.20
C LEU A 258 -6.33 4.87 25.11
N PRO A 259 -6.76 5.66 24.10
CA PRO A 259 -8.17 5.85 23.83
C PRO A 259 -8.87 4.50 23.59
N PRO A 260 -10.12 4.30 24.04
CA PRO A 260 -10.85 3.05 23.77
C PRO A 260 -10.95 2.69 22.29
N ALA A 261 -10.94 3.69 21.42
CA ALA A 261 -10.98 3.51 19.96
C ALA A 261 -9.62 3.14 19.35
N ALA A 262 -8.51 3.17 20.08
CA ALA A 262 -7.16 2.99 19.54
C ALA A 262 -6.99 1.65 18.78
N GLY A 263 -7.71 0.60 19.18
CA GLY A 263 -7.71 -0.68 18.47
C GLY A 263 -8.60 -0.71 17.21
N SER A 264 -9.72 0.01 17.20
CA SER A 264 -10.68 -0.01 16.08
C SER A 264 -10.38 1.01 14.99
N VAL A 265 -9.65 2.10 15.31
CA VAL A 265 -9.32 3.15 14.32
C VAL A 265 -8.37 2.66 13.22
N GLY A 266 -7.57 1.62 13.48
CA GLY A 266 -6.73 0.98 12.45
C GLY A 266 -7.57 0.28 11.38
N PHE A 267 -8.72 -0.27 11.77
CA PHE A 267 -9.62 -1.09 10.96
C PHE A 267 -11.05 -0.49 10.98
N PRO A 268 -11.24 0.71 10.40
CA PRO A 268 -12.51 1.43 10.48
C PRO A 268 -13.65 0.71 9.77
N GLU A 269 -13.32 -0.12 8.77
CA GLU A 269 -14.28 -0.91 8.00
C GLU A 269 -14.02 -2.39 8.19
N SER A 270 -15.09 -3.20 8.21
CA SER A 270 -14.99 -4.66 8.30
C SER A 270 -14.50 -5.29 7.00
N PHE A 271 -14.62 -4.58 5.87
CA PHE A 271 -14.18 -5.00 4.56
C PHE A 271 -13.33 -3.89 3.94
N TYR A 272 -12.18 -4.25 3.38
CA TYR A 272 -11.32 -3.32 2.67
C TYR A 272 -11.89 -3.08 1.26
N GLU A 273 -12.01 -1.81 0.85
CA GLU A 273 -12.63 -1.40 -0.42
C GLU A 273 -11.63 -0.62 -1.27
N ALA A 274 -11.55 -0.92 -2.57
CA ALA A 274 -10.62 -0.29 -3.51
C ALA A 274 -11.17 1.05 -4.08
N ASN A 275 -11.12 2.12 -3.28
CA ASN A 275 -11.71 3.43 -3.61
C ASN A 275 -10.76 4.39 -4.34
N MET A 276 -9.45 4.15 -4.27
CA MET A 276 -8.38 5.01 -4.80
C MET A 276 -7.38 4.28 -5.68
N ALA A 277 -7.73 3.08 -6.18
CA ALA A 277 -6.83 2.27 -6.98
C ALA A 277 -6.33 2.99 -8.25
N SER A 278 -5.09 2.73 -8.62
CA SER A 278 -4.53 3.09 -9.93
C SER A 278 -4.95 2.08 -11.00
N PRO A 279 -5.21 2.53 -12.24
CA PRO A 279 -5.41 1.62 -13.35
C PRO A 279 -4.08 0.91 -13.72
N PRO A 280 -4.13 -0.33 -14.25
CA PRO A 280 -2.95 -1.12 -14.60
C PRO A 280 -1.90 -0.40 -15.43
N GLU A 281 -2.30 0.47 -16.35
CA GLU A 281 -1.41 1.15 -17.29
C GLU A 281 -0.69 2.39 -16.71
N GLU A 282 -1.03 2.84 -15.50
CA GLU A 282 -0.60 4.15 -14.97
C GLU A 282 0.92 4.28 -14.77
N GLY A 283 1.55 3.21 -14.30
CA GLY A 283 2.99 3.10 -14.09
C GLY A 283 3.64 2.05 -14.97
N ALA A 284 2.99 1.61 -16.04
CA ALA A 284 3.58 0.66 -17.00
C ALA A 284 4.58 1.35 -17.95
N LEU A 285 5.60 0.62 -18.40
CA LEU A 285 6.59 1.06 -19.38
C LEU A 285 6.25 0.59 -20.81
#